data_AF-A0A951BWE6-F1
#
_entry.id   AF-A0A951BWE6-F1
#
_cell.length_a   1.000
_cell.length_b   1.000
_cell.length_c   1.000
_cell.angle_alpha   90.00
_cell.angle_beta   90.00
_cell.angle_gamma   90.00
#
_symmetry.space_group_name_H-M   'P 1'
#
loop_
_entity.id
_entity.type
_entity.pdbx_description
1 polymer ?
#
loop_
_entity_poly.entity_id
_entity_poly.type
_entity_poly.pdbx_seq_one_letter_code
_entity_poly.pdbx_strand_id
1 'polypeptide(L)'
;MCDSARPKNRAVPVSLARRVFQEYGLSGAEPRSYEVDYLITPALGGAEDIRNLWPQSYSASTWNAQVKDALEDHLRDLVCSGQLDLATAQHDISSDWIAAYRKYFHTDRPLETAR
;
A
#
# COMPACT_ATOMS: atom_id res chain seq x y z
N MET A 1 3.83 -2.25 15.56
CA MET A 1 3.28 -1.17 14.71
C MET A 1 4.31 -0.07 14.55
N CYS A 2 4.72 0.57 15.65
CA CYS A 2 5.69 1.70 15.64
C CYS A 2 7.16 1.32 15.79
N ASP A 3 7.48 0.05 15.54
CA ASP A 3 8.85 -0.45 15.55
C ASP A 3 9.33 -0.52 14.12
N SER A 4 10.12 0.48 13.71
CA SER A 4 10.65 0.62 12.35
C SER A 4 11.62 -0.50 11.95
N ALA A 5 12.06 -1.33 12.91
CA ALA A 5 12.91 -2.48 12.62
C ALA A 5 12.14 -3.67 12.04
N ARG A 6 10.81 -3.66 12.09
CA ARG A 6 9.98 -4.72 11.50
C ARG A 6 9.67 -4.44 10.03
N PRO A 7 9.70 -5.46 9.16
CA PRO A 7 9.31 -5.29 7.77
C PRO A 7 7.85 -4.82 7.69
N LYS A 8 7.59 -3.82 6.82
CA LYS A 8 6.26 -3.26 6.57
C LYS A 8 5.28 -4.32 6.08
N ASN A 9 5.71 -5.08 5.08
CA ASN A 9 4.94 -6.13 4.41
C ASN A 9 5.59 -7.50 4.66
N ARG A 10 4.76 -8.55 4.75
CA ARG A 10 5.24 -9.93 4.68
C ARG A 10 5.33 -10.36 3.22
N ALA A 11 6.30 -11.21 2.90
CA ALA A 11 6.42 -11.80 1.58
C ALA A 11 5.17 -12.62 1.24
N VAL A 12 4.51 -12.27 0.13
CA VAL A 12 3.33 -12.99 -0.37
C VAL A 12 3.80 -14.22 -1.15
N PRO A 13 3.38 -15.44 -0.79
CA PRO A 13 3.73 -16.65 -1.55
C PRO A 13 3.25 -16.57 -3.00
N VAL A 14 4.04 -17.10 -3.94
CA VAL A 14 3.71 -17.07 -5.39
C VAL A 14 2.33 -17.67 -5.70
N SER A 15 1.93 -18.73 -4.99
CA SER A 15 0.60 -19.34 -5.15
C SER A 15 -0.53 -18.39 -4.74
N LEU A 16 -0.36 -17.65 -3.65
CA LEU A 16 -1.31 -16.63 -3.20
C LEU A 16 -1.34 -15.45 -4.17
N ALA A 17 -0.18 -14.99 -4.64
CA ALA A 17 -0.09 -13.92 -5.62
C ALA A 17 -0.84 -14.25 -6.93
N ARG A 18 -0.69 -15.48 -7.45
CA ARG A 18 -1.46 -15.94 -8.62
C ARG A 18 -2.97 -15.92 -8.38
N ARG A 19 -3.41 -16.31 -7.18
CA ARG A 19 -4.84 -16.28 -6.82
C ARG A 19 -5.37 -14.85 -6.77
N VAL A 20 -4.60 -13.92 -6.20
CA VAL A 20 -4.94 -12.48 -6.23
C VAL A 20 -5.08 -12.02 -7.68
N PHE A 21 -4.11 -12.28 -8.56
CA PHE A 21 -4.26 -11.89 -9.97
C PHE A 21 -5.50 -12.49 -10.64
N GLN A 22 -5.90 -13.72 -10.31
CA GLN A 22 -7.15 -14.31 -10.81
C GLN A 22 -8.40 -13.58 -10.31
N GLU A 23 -8.47 -13.23 -9.02
CA GLU A 23 -9.61 -12.52 -8.43
C GLU A 23 -9.82 -11.13 -9.06
N TYR A 24 -8.74 -10.49 -9.51
CA TYR A 24 -8.76 -9.19 -10.19
C TYR A 24 -8.81 -9.29 -11.73
N GLY A 25 -8.96 -10.49 -12.31
CA GLY A 25 -9.06 -10.68 -13.77
C GLY A 25 -7.74 -10.45 -14.54
N LEU A 26 -6.59 -10.48 -13.85
CA LEU A 26 -5.25 -10.24 -14.38
C LEU A 26 -4.46 -11.53 -14.66
N SER A 27 -5.13 -12.62 -15.03
CA SER A 27 -4.50 -13.96 -15.15
C SER A 27 -3.36 -14.04 -16.18
N GLY A 28 -3.32 -13.12 -17.15
CA GLY A 28 -2.26 -13.01 -18.16
C GLY A 28 -1.28 -11.85 -17.94
N ALA A 29 -1.37 -11.15 -16.81
CA ALA A 29 -0.45 -10.06 -16.50
C ALA A 29 0.98 -10.60 -16.30
N GLU A 30 1.99 -9.84 -16.76
CA GLU A 30 3.37 -10.15 -16.44
C GLU A 30 3.59 -9.93 -14.93
N PRO A 31 3.96 -10.97 -14.15
CA PRO A 31 4.05 -10.85 -12.71
C PRO A 31 5.07 -9.82 -12.23
N ARG A 32 6.08 -9.49 -13.04
CA ARG A 32 7.09 -8.48 -12.72
C ARG A 32 6.60 -7.04 -12.85
N SER A 33 5.46 -6.83 -13.50
CA SER A 33 4.86 -5.49 -13.65
C SER A 33 4.00 -5.07 -12.46
N TYR A 34 3.80 -5.97 -11.49
CA TYR A 34 2.93 -5.76 -10.35
C TYR A 34 3.57 -6.24 -9.05
N GLU A 35 3.28 -5.55 -7.97
CA GLU A 35 3.40 -6.04 -6.61
C GLU A 35 2.06 -6.65 -6.19
N VAL A 36 2.07 -7.74 -5.43
CA VAL A 36 0.89 -8.12 -4.65
C VAL A 36 1.05 -7.49 -3.28
N ASP A 37 0.31 -6.41 -3.09
CA ASP A 37 0.48 -5.50 -1.96
C ASP A 37 -0.77 -5.50 -1.08
N TYR A 38 -0.65 -4.95 0.13
CA TYR A 38 -1.74 -4.86 1.08
C TYR A 38 -2.58 -3.61 0.82
N LEU A 39 -3.91 -3.66 0.98
CA LEU A 39 -4.74 -2.45 1.03
C LEU A 39 -4.43 -1.65 2.30
N ILE A 40 -4.30 -2.37 3.42
CA ILE A 40 -3.81 -1.86 4.70
C ILE A 40 -2.61 -2.72 5.12
N THR A 41 -1.43 -2.12 5.25
CA THR A 41 -0.22 -2.87 5.63
C THR A 41 -0.32 -3.43 7.05
N PRO A 42 0.40 -4.52 7.37
CA PRO A 42 0.58 -4.97 8.75
C PRO A 42 1.12 -3.88 9.68
N ALA A 43 1.93 -2.94 9.16
CA ALA A 43 2.42 -1.78 9.90
C ALA A 43 1.33 -0.76 10.25
N LEU A 44 0.16 -0.82 9.61
CA LEU A 44 -1.07 -0.11 9.96
C LEU A 44 -2.15 -1.06 10.49
N GLY A 45 -1.77 -2.23 11.03
CA GLY A 45 -2.69 -3.17 11.65
C GLY A 45 -3.59 -3.95 10.67
N GLY A 46 -3.24 -3.97 9.38
CA GLY A 46 -3.97 -4.76 8.39
C GLY A 46 -3.80 -6.27 8.57
N ALA A 47 -4.80 -7.02 8.12
CA ALA A 47 -4.86 -8.47 8.26
C ALA A 47 -4.08 -9.20 7.15
N GLU A 48 -3.56 -10.39 7.47
CA GLU A 48 -3.00 -11.35 6.52
C GLU A 48 -4.11 -12.17 5.85
N ASP A 49 -4.94 -11.47 5.09
CA ASP A 49 -6.10 -12.03 4.39
C ASP A 49 -6.06 -11.65 2.91
N ILE A 50 -6.45 -12.57 2.03
CA ILE A 50 -6.47 -12.32 0.58
C ILE A 50 -7.37 -11.14 0.20
N ARG A 51 -8.43 -10.87 0.99
CA ARG A 51 -9.32 -9.72 0.81
C ARG A 51 -8.63 -8.38 1.10
N ASN A 52 -7.50 -8.41 1.80
CA ASN A 52 -6.64 -7.25 2.05
C ASN A 52 -5.46 -7.19 1.06
N LEU A 53 -5.44 -8.03 0.02
CA LEU A 53 -4.39 -8.03 -1.00
C LEU A 53 -4.94 -7.57 -2.34
N TRP A 54 -4.09 -6.88 -3.10
CA TRP A 54 -4.44 -6.38 -4.42
C TRP A 54 -3.20 -6.24 -5.33
N PRO A 55 -3.38 -6.31 -6.65
CA PRO A 55 -2.29 -6.15 -7.61
C PRO A 55 -1.98 -4.67 -7.84
N GLN A 56 -0.88 -4.19 -7.26
CA GLN A 56 -0.39 -2.82 -7.38
C GLN A 56 0.62 -2.71 -8.52
N SER A 57 0.35 -1.88 -9.53
CA SER A 57 1.23 -1.72 -10.69
C SER A 57 2.55 -1.02 -10.33
N TYR A 58 3.67 -1.55 -10.82
CA TYR A 58 4.96 -0.86 -10.91
C TYR A 58 5.10 -0.02 -12.18
N SER A 59 4.39 -0.40 -13.25
CA SER A 59 4.51 0.23 -14.57
C SER A 59 3.68 1.50 -14.74
N ALA A 60 2.77 1.80 -13.80
CA ALA A 60 2.06 3.07 -13.77
C ALA A 60 3.08 4.25 -13.65
N SER A 61 2.94 5.26 -14.50
CA SER A 61 3.91 6.36 -14.58
C SER A 61 3.79 7.37 -13.44
N THR A 62 2.62 7.44 -12.79
CA THR A 62 2.31 8.46 -11.78
C THR A 62 1.92 7.81 -10.47
N TRP A 63 0.82 7.06 -10.44
CA TRP A 63 0.31 6.41 -9.22
C TRP A 63 0.74 4.94 -9.19
N ASN A 64 1.97 4.67 -8.77
CA ASN A 64 2.56 3.33 -8.72
C ASN A 64 2.83 2.85 -7.28
N ALA A 65 3.36 1.62 -7.17
CA ALA A 65 3.68 0.99 -5.88
C ALA A 65 4.54 1.87 -4.97
N GLN A 66 5.59 2.51 -5.51
CA GLN A 66 6.51 3.33 -4.73
C GLN A 66 5.83 4.58 -4.15
N VAL A 67 4.86 5.15 -4.87
CA VAL A 67 4.09 6.29 -4.37
C VAL A 67 3.17 5.87 -3.23
N LYS A 68 2.56 4.68 -3.34
CA LYS A 68 1.75 4.11 -2.25
C LYS A 68 2.63 3.75 -1.05
N ASP A 69 3.84 3.22 -1.26
CA ASP A 69 4.78 2.94 -0.18
C ASP A 69 5.08 4.20 0.65
N ALA A 70 5.32 5.34 0.00
CA ALA A 70 5.55 6.61 0.67
C ALA A 70 4.34 7.06 1.52
N LEU A 71 3.11 6.83 1.03
CA LEU A 71 1.90 7.06 1.82
C LEU A 71 1.83 6.16 3.05
N GLU A 72 2.10 4.88 2.92
CA GLU A 72 2.02 3.93 4.03
C GLU A 72 3.02 4.26 5.14
N ASP A 73 4.24 4.60 4.76
CA ASP A 73 5.27 5.02 5.71
C ASP A 73 4.86 6.32 6.42
N HIS A 74 4.36 7.31 5.66
CA HIS A 74 3.93 8.57 6.24
C HIS A 74 2.73 8.41 7.19
N LEU A 75 1.72 7.62 6.80
CA LEU A 75 0.58 7.31 7.66
C LEU A 75 1.01 6.58 8.93
N ARG A 76 1.93 5.61 8.82
CA ARG A 76 2.48 4.93 10.00
C ARG A 76 3.12 5.93 10.95
N ASP A 77 3.94 6.85 10.43
CA ASP A 77 4.66 7.82 11.24
C ASP A 77 3.69 8.82 11.93
N LEU A 78 2.63 9.26 11.24
CA LEU A 78 1.55 10.07 11.82
C LEU A 78 0.82 9.32 12.93
N VAL A 79 0.47 8.05 12.72
CA VAL A 79 -0.19 7.24 13.75
C VAL A 79 0.73 7.02 14.95
N CYS A 80 2.00 6.71 14.71
CA CYS A 80 2.96 6.44 15.77
C CYS A 80 3.38 7.67 16.57
N SER A 81 3.27 8.86 15.99
CA SER A 81 3.43 10.13 16.70
C SER A 81 2.14 10.62 17.39
N GLY A 82 1.02 9.91 17.24
CA GLY A 82 -0.27 10.28 17.81
C GLY A 82 -0.95 11.46 17.11
N GLN A 83 -0.49 11.84 15.92
CA GLN A 83 -1.08 12.92 15.11
C GLN A 83 -2.28 12.45 14.28
N LEU A 84 -2.45 11.14 14.11
CA LEU A 84 -3.53 10.54 13.36
C LEU A 84 -4.03 9.27 14.05
N ASP A 85 -5.35 9.12 14.18
CA ASP A 85 -5.95 7.90 14.70
C ASP A 85 -5.75 6.73 13.71
N LEU A 86 -5.39 5.55 14.24
CA LEU A 86 -5.18 4.34 13.42
C LEU A 86 -6.38 4.02 12.52
N ALA A 87 -7.60 4.10 13.07
CA ALA A 87 -8.82 3.81 12.31
C ALA A 87 -9.02 4.79 11.13
N THR A 88 -8.65 6.06 11.30
CA THR A 88 -8.71 7.07 10.24
C THR A 88 -7.68 6.76 9.15
N ALA A 89 -6.44 6.44 9.53
CA ALA A 89 -5.40 6.05 8.57
C ALA A 89 -5.81 4.82 7.75
N GLN A 90 -6.37 3.79 8.41
CA GLN A 90 -6.88 2.58 7.77
C GLN A 90 -8.03 2.86 6.81
N HIS A 91 -8.99 3.70 7.21
CA HIS A 91 -10.13 4.08 6.37
C HIS A 91 -9.67 4.84 5.12
N ASP A 92 -8.82 5.84 5.30
CA ASP A 92 -8.37 6.70 4.19
C ASP A 92 -7.58 5.91 3.15
N ILE A 93 -6.60 5.08 3.57
CA ILE A 93 -5.77 4.32 2.63
C ILE A 93 -6.56 3.23 1.90
N SER A 94 -7.51 2.57 2.57
CA SER A 94 -8.28 1.48 1.96
C SER A 94 -9.41 1.95 1.04
N SER A 95 -9.91 3.17 1.24
CA SER A 95 -11.03 3.71 0.45
C SER A 95 -10.56 4.35 -0.86
N ASP A 96 -9.57 5.23 -0.79
CA ASP A 96 -8.95 5.87 -1.95
C ASP A 96 -7.54 6.35 -1.57
N TRP A 97 -6.55 5.49 -1.78
CA TRP A 97 -5.17 5.79 -1.43
C TRP A 97 -4.60 6.99 -2.21
N ILE A 98 -5.10 7.31 -3.40
CA ILE A 98 -4.65 8.49 -4.16
C ILE A 98 -5.18 9.76 -3.47
N ALA A 99 -6.46 9.79 -3.12
CA ALA A 99 -7.03 10.91 -2.37
C ALA A 99 -6.34 11.06 -1.00
N ALA A 100 -6.04 9.95 -0.32
CA ALA A 100 -5.26 9.96 0.92
C ALA A 100 -3.84 10.54 0.69
N TYR A 101 -3.12 10.12 -0.36
CA TYR A 101 -1.81 10.69 -0.70
C TYR A 101 -1.90 12.20 -0.83
N ARG A 102 -2.87 12.69 -1.63
CA ARG A 102 -3.06 14.13 -1.83
C ARG A 102 -3.35 14.87 -0.53
N LYS A 103 -4.20 14.28 0.32
CA LYS A 103 -4.58 14.83 1.64
C LYS A 103 -3.37 15.00 2.55
N TYR A 104 -2.53 13.98 2.67
CA TYR A 104 -1.44 13.95 3.66
C TYR A 104 -0.13 14.57 3.16
N PHE A 105 0.14 14.54 1.86
CA PHE A 105 1.30 15.22 1.26
C PHE A 105 0.99 16.64 0.76
N HIS A 106 -0.27 17.08 0.86
CA HIS A 106 -0.73 18.41 0.42
C HIS A 106 -0.33 18.75 -1.02
N THR A 107 -0.56 17.81 -1.93
CA THR A 107 -0.17 17.90 -3.36
C THR A 107 -1.18 17.19 -4.25
N ASP A 108 -1.36 17.63 -5.49
CA ASP A 108 -2.23 16.94 -6.46
C ASP A 108 -1.52 15.81 -7.22
N ARG A 109 -0.18 15.78 -7.15
CA ARG A 109 0.69 14.82 -7.85
C ARG A 109 1.68 14.20 -6.87
N PRO A 110 2.15 12.96 -7.12
CA PRO A 110 3.20 12.35 -6.32
C PRO A 110 4.41 13.28 -6.23
N LEU A 111 4.96 13.43 -5.04
CA LEU A 111 6.24 14.11 -4.88
C LEU A 111 7.32 13.27 -5.56
N GLU A 112 8.27 13.93 -6.21
CA GLU A 112 9.46 13.25 -6.70
C GLU A 112 10.23 12.70 -5.50
N THR A 113 10.10 11.41 -5.23
CA THR A 113 10.91 10.74 -4.22
C THR A 113 12.36 10.77 -4.71
N ALA A 114 13.22 11.47 -3.97
CA ALA A 114 14.65 11.43 -4.20
C ALA A 114 15.09 9.95 -4.13
N ARG A 115 15.68 9.46 -5.23
CA ARG A 115 16.27 8.13 -5.32
C ARG A 115 17.42 7.96 -4.35
#